data_AF-A0A1B7N7W3-F1
#
_entry.id   AF-A0A1B7N7W3-F1
#
_cell.length_a   1.000
_cell.length_b   1.000
_cell.length_c   1.000
_cell.angle_alpha   90.00
_cell.angle_beta   90.00
_cell.angle_gamma   90.00
#
_symmetry.space_group_name_H-M   'P 1'
#
loop_
_entity.id
_entity.type
_entity.pdbx_description
1 polymer ?
#
loop_
_entity_poly.entity_id
_entity_poly.type
_entity_poly.pdbx_seq_one_letter_code
_entity_poly.pdbx_strand_id
1 'polypeptide(L)'
;EFTGMLVEALATSRASSMDPFALHSALIQTHPHLDTKYNKKQWLKVIPAVLEAGRVRCGMFEKVHSSGTNGEKQARWFYLSEKDEDRERAGLLEELMPKQKRTETKKFKKYYYKPLNKISRWESEDAI
;
A
#
# COMPACT_ATOMS: atom_id res chain seq x y z
N GLU A 1 18.30 -4.45 9.07
CA GLU A 1 18.68 -4.34 7.64
C GLU A 1 17.54 -4.64 6.69
N PHE A 2 17.06 -5.89 6.58
CA PHE A 2 16.03 -6.27 5.58
C PHE A 2 14.71 -5.45 5.67
N THR A 3 14.28 -5.11 6.88
CA THR A 3 13.14 -4.21 7.08
C THR A 3 13.32 -2.84 6.42
N GLY A 4 14.53 -2.27 6.49
CA GLY A 4 14.84 -0.98 5.87
C GLY A 4 14.75 -1.04 4.34
N MET A 5 15.22 -2.14 3.74
CA MET A 5 15.10 -2.38 2.30
C MET A 5 13.64 -2.48 1.84
N LEU A 6 12.78 -3.13 2.65
CA LEU A 6 11.34 -3.17 2.39
C LEU A 6 10.67 -1.79 2.51
N VAL A 7 11.08 -1.00 3.50
CA VAL A 7 10.62 0.38 3.67
C VAL A 7 11.03 1.22 2.45
N GLU A 8 12.30 1.16 2.04
CA GLU A 8 12.81 1.87 0.86
C GLU A 8 12.02 1.51 -0.40
N ALA A 9 11.85 0.20 -0.66
CA ALA A 9 11.11 -0.28 -1.82
C ALA A 9 9.64 0.21 -1.83
N LEU A 10 8.97 0.24 -0.67
CA LEU A 10 7.58 0.72 -0.56
C LEU A 10 7.45 2.24 -0.62
N ALA A 11 8.39 2.98 -0.05
CA ALA A 11 8.36 4.44 0.01
C ALA A 11 8.68 5.06 -1.35
N THR A 12 9.66 4.51 -2.07
CA THR A 12 10.11 5.03 -3.37
C THR A 12 9.28 4.54 -4.54
N SER A 13 8.45 3.50 -4.34
CA SER A 13 7.58 2.97 -5.39
C SER A 13 6.54 3.99 -5.83
N ARG A 14 6.31 4.07 -7.15
CA ARG A 14 5.18 4.82 -7.73
C ARG A 14 3.83 4.16 -7.42
N ALA A 15 3.83 2.87 -7.06
CA ALA A 15 2.62 2.16 -6.67
C ALA A 15 2.28 2.49 -5.21
N SER A 16 0.99 2.74 -4.93
CA SER A 16 0.52 3.02 -3.57
C SER A 16 0.57 1.80 -2.64
N SER A 17 0.63 0.60 -3.20
CA SER A 17 0.79 -0.68 -2.49
C SER A 17 1.38 -1.73 -3.44
N MET A 18 2.03 -2.76 -2.89
CA MET A 18 2.69 -3.83 -3.66
C MET A 18 2.40 -5.20 -3.05
N ASP A 19 2.17 -6.20 -3.89
CA ASP A 19 2.13 -7.60 -3.46
C ASP A 19 3.54 -8.16 -3.22
N PRO A 20 3.68 -9.29 -2.50
CA PRO A 20 4.98 -9.89 -2.18
C PRO A 20 5.85 -10.22 -3.40
N PHE A 21 5.23 -10.57 -4.53
CA PHE A 21 5.96 -10.84 -5.76
C PHE A 21 6.54 -9.56 -6.35
N ALA A 22 5.74 -8.49 -6.44
CA ALA A 22 6.22 -7.19 -6.89
C ALA A 22 7.33 -6.63 -5.97
N LEU A 23 7.21 -6.85 -4.66
CA LEU A 23 8.24 -6.45 -3.68
C LEU A 23 9.55 -7.21 -3.87
N HIS A 24 9.48 -8.52 -4.08
CA HIS A 24 10.64 -9.33 -4.39
C HIS A 24 11.38 -8.81 -5.63
N SER A 25 10.65 -8.52 -6.71
CA SER A 25 11.24 -7.98 -7.94
C SER A 25 11.91 -6.63 -7.72
N ALA A 26 11.26 -5.72 -6.97
CA ALA A 26 11.85 -4.42 -6.63
C ALA A 26 13.10 -4.55 -5.74
N LEU A 27 13.07 -5.47 -4.77
CA LEU A 27 14.22 -5.74 -3.89
C LEU A 27 15.42 -6.27 -4.67
N ILE A 28 15.23 -7.20 -5.61
CA ILE A 28 16.35 -7.71 -6.43
C ILE A 28 16.89 -6.61 -7.36
N GLN A 29 16.02 -5.74 -7.87
CA GLN A 29 16.44 -4.63 -8.72
C GLN A 29 17.34 -3.63 -7.97
N THR A 30 16.99 -3.29 -6.72
CA THR A 30 17.77 -2.35 -5.89
C THR A 30 18.95 -3.03 -5.18
N HIS A 31 18.80 -4.31 -4.84
CA HIS A 31 19.77 -5.11 -4.09
C HIS A 31 20.02 -6.48 -4.74
N PRO A 32 20.76 -6.53 -5.87
CA PRO A 32 20.96 -7.79 -6.62
C PRO A 32 21.62 -8.92 -5.82
N HIS A 33 22.40 -8.59 -4.78
CA HIS A 33 23.05 -9.56 -3.90
C HIS A 33 22.05 -10.44 -3.10
N LEU A 34 20.77 -10.06 -3.04
CA LEU A 34 19.73 -10.83 -2.37
C LEU A 34 19.21 -12.02 -3.20
N ASP A 35 19.43 -12.03 -4.52
CA ASP A 35 18.88 -13.06 -5.40
C ASP A 35 19.41 -14.47 -5.08
N THR A 36 20.65 -14.56 -4.58
CA THR A 36 21.29 -15.83 -4.20
C THR A 36 20.91 -16.31 -2.81
N LYS A 37 20.29 -15.46 -1.97
CA LYS A 37 20.06 -15.75 -0.55
C LYS A 37 18.90 -16.72 -0.30
N TYR A 38 17.84 -16.59 -1.09
CA TYR A 38 16.65 -17.45 -0.98
C TYR A 38 16.08 -17.76 -2.35
N ASN A 39 15.43 -18.92 -2.47
CA ASN A 39 14.65 -19.20 -3.67
C ASN A 39 13.36 -18.37 -3.69
N LYS A 40 12.75 -18.23 -4.88
CA LYS A 40 11.53 -17.45 -5.08
C LYS A 40 10.37 -17.84 -4.14
N LYS A 41 10.19 -19.13 -3.86
CA LYS A 41 9.12 -19.61 -2.96
C LYS A 41 9.37 -19.21 -1.49
N GLN A 42 10.63 -19.21 -1.07
CA GLN A 42 11.03 -18.75 0.26
C GLN A 42 10.84 -17.25 0.39
N TRP A 43 11.21 -16.46 -0.62
CA TRP A 43 10.96 -15.01 -0.62
C TRP A 43 9.49 -14.66 -0.45
N LEU A 44 8.60 -15.40 -1.12
CA LEU A 44 7.14 -15.23 -0.98
C LEU A 44 6.62 -15.59 0.42
N LYS A 45 7.40 -16.25 1.28
CA LYS A 45 7.09 -16.47 2.70
C LYS A 45 7.76 -15.46 3.61
N VAL A 46 9.03 -15.14 3.35
CA VAL A 46 9.85 -14.25 4.18
C VAL A 46 9.33 -12.81 4.12
N ILE A 47 9.04 -12.29 2.92
CA ILE A 47 8.57 -10.91 2.76
C ILE A 47 7.29 -10.64 3.57
N PRO A 48 6.20 -11.44 3.42
CA PRO A 48 5.00 -11.24 4.24
C PRO A 48 5.25 -11.38 5.74
N ALA A 49 6.12 -12.31 6.16
CA ALA A 49 6.42 -12.51 7.58
C ALA A 49 7.09 -11.28 8.21
N VAL A 50 8.05 -10.66 7.51
CA VAL A 50 8.71 -9.44 8.00
C VAL A 50 7.78 -8.24 7.99
N LEU A 51 6.93 -8.12 6.97
CA LEU A 51 5.92 -7.06 6.90
C LEU A 51 4.89 -7.19 8.02
N GLU A 52 4.41 -8.41 8.30
CA GLU A 52 3.48 -8.65 9.41
C GLU A 52 4.15 -8.38 10.76
N ALA A 53 5.41 -8.77 10.95
CA ALA A 53 6.15 -8.47 12.18
C ALA A 53 6.28 -6.95 12.40
N GLY A 54 6.59 -6.16 11.36
CA GLY A 54 6.64 -4.70 11.46
C GLY A 54 5.26 -4.08 11.71
N ARG A 55 4.21 -4.63 11.09
CA ARG A 55 2.82 -4.23 11.33
C ARG A 55 2.39 -4.46 12.78
N VAL A 56 2.68 -5.63 13.34
CA VAL A 56 2.34 -5.95 14.74
C VAL A 56 3.17 -5.12 15.72
N ARG A 57 4.45 -4.86 15.41
CA ARG A 57 5.34 -4.12 16.30
C ARG A 57 4.97 -2.65 16.42
N CYS A 58 4.83 -1.94 15.30
CA CYS A 58 4.61 -0.48 15.30
C CYS A 58 3.54 -0.01 14.30
N GLY A 59 3.08 -0.89 13.40
CA GLY A 59 2.07 -0.54 12.42
C GLY A 59 2.58 0.26 11.23
N MET A 60 3.90 0.38 11.05
CA MET A 60 4.49 1.07 9.89
C MET A 60 4.21 0.37 8.55
N PHE A 61 3.83 -0.90 8.59
CA PHE A 61 3.32 -1.62 7.43
C PHE A 61 1.84 -1.91 7.63
N GLU A 62 1.07 -1.72 6.57
CA GLU A 62 -0.32 -2.14 6.50
C GLU A 62 -0.61 -2.85 5.20
N LYS A 63 -1.73 -3.60 5.18
CA LYS A 63 -2.14 -4.37 4.03
C LYS A 63 -3.59 -4.16 3.65
N VAL A 64 -3.85 -4.21 2.35
CA VAL A 64 -5.19 -4.22 1.76
C VAL A 64 -5.39 -5.53 1.01
N HIS A 65 -6.49 -6.20 1.31
CA HIS A 65 -6.94 -7.36 0.55
C HIS A 65 -7.72 -6.87 -0.67
N SER A 66 -7.44 -7.43 -1.84
CA SER A 66 -8.19 -7.07 -3.05
C SER A 66 -9.60 -7.65 -2.95
N SER A 67 -10.63 -6.82 -3.12
CA SER A 67 -12.04 -7.21 -3.07
C SER A 67 -12.56 -7.88 -4.36
N GLY A 68 -11.67 -8.29 -5.27
CA GLY A 68 -12.06 -8.84 -6.57
C GLY A 68 -12.43 -10.32 -6.48
N THR A 69 -13.54 -10.69 -7.11
CA THR A 69 -14.20 -12.02 -7.05
C THR A 69 -13.45 -13.19 -7.66
N ASN A 70 -12.25 -13.03 -8.23
CA ASN A 70 -11.53 -14.11 -8.91
C ASN A 70 -10.09 -14.27 -8.38
N GLY A 71 -9.83 -15.40 -7.72
CA GLY A 71 -8.52 -15.91 -7.33
C GLY A 71 -8.05 -15.53 -5.93
N GLU A 72 -7.19 -16.37 -5.34
CA GLU A 72 -6.44 -16.11 -4.09
C GLU A 72 -5.49 -14.91 -4.28
N LYS A 73 -6.04 -13.70 -4.29
CA LYS A 73 -5.24 -12.48 -4.45
C LYS A 73 -4.44 -12.25 -3.17
N GLN A 74 -3.12 -12.29 -3.30
CA GLN A 74 -2.20 -11.97 -2.20
C GLN A 74 -2.46 -10.55 -1.69
N ALA A 75 -2.34 -10.36 -0.38
CA ALA A 75 -2.48 -9.07 0.25
C ALA A 75 -1.44 -8.09 -0.33
N ARG A 76 -1.87 -6.85 -0.60
CA ARG A 76 -0.98 -5.78 -1.06
C ARG A 76 -0.58 -4.92 0.14
N TRP A 77 0.71 -4.67 0.26
CA TRP A 77 1.31 -3.99 1.40
C TRP A 77 1.70 -2.56 1.06
N PHE A 78 1.65 -1.68 2.05
CA PHE A 78 2.08 -0.30 1.95
C PHE A 78 2.74 0.16 3.25
N TYR A 79 3.61 1.17 3.11
CA TYR A 79 4.36 1.77 4.21
C TYR A 79 3.72 3.09 4.67
N LEU A 80 3.71 3.30 5.99
CA LEU A 80 3.20 4.45 6.73
C LEU A 80 4.35 5.07 7.53
N SER A 81 4.87 6.20 7.05
CA SER A 81 5.96 6.94 7.72
C SER A 81 5.57 7.47 9.09
N GLU A 82 4.27 7.76 9.30
CA GLU A 82 3.79 8.29 10.58
C GLU A 82 3.95 7.29 11.73
N LYS A 83 4.00 6.00 11.41
CA LYS A 83 4.08 4.89 12.37
C LYS A 83 5.46 4.23 12.40
N ASP A 84 6.42 4.73 11.64
CA ASP A 84 7.77 4.23 11.70
C ASP A 84 8.44 4.67 13.03
N GLU A 85 9.05 3.69 13.70
CA GLU A 85 9.81 3.86 14.94
C GLU A 85 11.08 4.70 14.68
N ASP A 86 11.63 4.61 13.48
CA ASP A 86 12.80 5.36 13.04
C ASP A 86 12.35 6.67 12.40
N ARG A 87 12.31 7.72 13.23
CA ARG A 87 11.84 9.05 12.83
C ARG A 87 12.76 9.74 11.83
N GLU A 88 14.06 9.46 11.87
CA GLU A 88 15.03 10.02 10.92
C GLU A 88 14.81 9.41 9.53
N ARG A 89 14.69 8.08 9.45
CA ARG A 89 14.32 7.39 8.20
C ARG A 89 12.97 7.89 7.68
N ALA A 90 11.97 8.03 8.55
CA ALA A 90 10.66 8.51 8.15
C ALA A 90 10.71 9.91 7.52
N GLY A 91 11.44 10.84 8.14
CA GLY A 91 11.59 12.21 7.64
C GLY A 91 12.26 12.26 6.27
N LEU A 92 13.39 11.55 6.10
CA LEU A 92 14.09 11.48 4.81
C LEU A 92 13.20 10.88 3.71
N LEU A 93 12.45 9.82 4.04
CA LEU A 93 11.59 9.18 3.06
C LEU A 93 10.37 10.04 2.71
N GLU A 94 9.80 10.81 3.64
CA GLU A 94 8.70 11.73 3.32
C GLU A 94 9.08 12.77 2.27
N GLU A 95 10.33 13.23 2.28
CA GLU A 95 10.85 14.16 1.27
C GLU A 95 11.02 13.49 -0.11
N LEU A 96 11.44 12.23 -0.12
CA LEU A 96 11.69 11.43 -1.33
C LEU A 96 10.41 10.79 -1.89
N MET A 97 9.41 10.57 -1.05
CA MET A 97 8.17 9.90 -1.40
C MET A 97 7.41 10.71 -2.46
N PRO A 98 6.80 10.06 -3.46
CA PRO A 98 5.96 10.75 -4.41
C PRO A 98 4.82 11.49 -3.68
N LYS A 99 4.89 12.83 -3.62
CA LYS A 99 3.91 13.70 -2.93
C LYS A 99 2.47 13.53 -3.44
N GLN A 100 2.30 12.94 -4.63
CA GLN A 100 1.02 12.56 -5.22
C GLN A 100 0.81 11.03 -5.15
N LYS A 101 0.60 10.46 -3.95
CA LYS A 101 -0.12 9.18 -3.88
C LYS A 101 -1.54 9.43 -4.39
N ARG A 102 -1.89 8.83 -5.54
CA ARG A 102 -3.06 9.15 -6.36
C ARG A 102 -4.31 9.40 -5.53
N THR A 103 -4.98 10.50 -5.81
CA THR A 103 -6.33 10.90 -5.36
C THR A 103 -7.40 9.82 -5.53
N GLU A 104 -7.13 8.75 -6.28
CA GLU A 104 -8.05 7.61 -6.46
C GLU A 104 -8.28 6.78 -5.19
N THR A 105 -7.31 6.62 -4.28
CA THR A 105 -7.58 6.01 -2.97
C THR A 105 -8.38 6.91 -2.04
N LYS A 106 -8.45 8.22 -2.31
CA LYS A 106 -9.43 9.11 -1.66
C LYS A 106 -10.86 8.88 -2.16
N LYS A 107 -11.06 8.37 -3.38
CA LYS A 107 -12.39 8.10 -3.95
C LYS A 107 -13.08 6.88 -3.32
N PHE A 108 -12.33 5.89 -2.85
CA PHE A 108 -12.90 4.69 -2.22
C PHE A 108 -13.45 4.91 -0.80
N LYS A 109 -13.29 6.10 -0.20
CA LYS A 109 -13.96 6.48 1.05
C LYS A 109 -15.45 6.89 0.89
N LYS A 110 -16.00 6.88 -0.33
CA LYS A 110 -17.39 7.35 -0.60
C LYS A 110 -18.29 6.38 -1.40
N TYR A 111 -17.93 5.11 -1.56
CA TYR A 111 -18.81 4.13 -2.21
C TYR A 111 -19.18 2.97 -1.28
N TYR A 112 -19.85 3.29 -0.18
CA TYR A 112 -20.80 2.35 0.42
C TYR A 112 -22.22 2.91 0.24
N TYR A 113 -22.77 2.54 -0.91
CA TYR A 113 -24.15 2.19 -1.19
C TYR A 113 -25.18 2.53 -0.09
N LYS A 114 -25.81 3.70 -0.20
CA LYS A 114 -27.23 3.84 0.10
C LYS A 114 -27.84 4.46 -1.16
N PRO A 115 -28.83 3.85 -1.82
CA PRO A 115 -29.51 4.51 -2.93
C PRO A 115 -30.08 5.82 -2.40
N LEU A 116 -29.62 6.93 -2.96
CA LEU A 116 -30.30 8.22 -2.78
C LEU A 116 -31.70 8.02 -3.36
N ASN A 117 -32.73 8.25 -2.54
CA ASN A 117 -34.10 8.27 -3.04
C ASN A 117 -34.16 9.21 -4.24
N LYS A 118 -34.84 8.79 -5.31
CA LYS A 118 -34.99 9.59 -6.54
C LYS A 118 -35.61 10.94 -6.15
N ILE A 119 -34.79 11.99 -6.10
CA ILE A 119 -35.28 13.36 -6.01
C ILE A 119 -35.84 13.69 -7.40
N SER A 120 -37.15 13.95 -7.46
CA SER A 120 -37.83 14.36 -8.68
C SER A 120 -37.16 15.62 -9.24
N ARG A 121 -36.81 15.60 -10.53
CA ARG A 121 -35.99 16.64 -11.20
C ARG A 121 -36.79 17.88 -11.61
N TRP A 122 -37.98 18.09 -11.06
CA TRP A 122 -38.85 19.20 -11.46
C TRP A 122 -39.72 19.64 -10.29
N GLU A 123 -39.18 20.52 -9.45
CA GLU A 123 -40.00 21.57 -8.82
C GLU A 123 -39.53 22.89 -9.42
N SER A 124 -40.39 23.47 -10.25
CA SER A 124 -40.18 24.78 -10.85
C SER A 124 -40.37 25.84 -9.77
N GLU A 125 -39.27 26.38 -9.24
CA GLU A 125 -39.31 27.68 -8.57
C GLU A 125 -39.50 28.74 -9.65
N ASP A 126 -40.75 29.06 -9.97
CA ASP A 126 -41.18 30.35 -10.53
C ASP A 126 -42.72 30.41 -10.52
N ALA A 127 -43.27 30.84 -9.38
CA ALA A 127 -44.62 31.36 -9.28
C ALA A 127 -44.55 32.68 -8.49
N ILE A 128 -44.21 33.76 -9.20
CA ILE A 128 -44.59 35.14 -8.85
C ILE A 128 -45.72 35.53 -9.80
#